data_AF-E3M3X9-F1
#
_entry.id   AF-E3M3X9-F1
#
_cell.length_a   1.000
_cell.length_b   1.000
_cell.length_c   1.000
_cell.angle_alpha   90.00
_cell.angle_beta   90.00
_cell.angle_gamma   90.00
#
_symmetry.space_group_name_H-M   'P 1'
#
loop_
_entity.id
_entity.type
_entity.pdbx_description
1 polymer ?
#
loop_
_entity_poly.entity_id
_entity_poly.type
_entity_poly.pdbx_seq_one_letter_code
_entity_poly.pdbx_strand_id
1 'polypeptide(L)'
;MTGTVLFSNIPKSYFKITNYMLDLVRASLCFLELDLNVIGDLKGFITEPCMKSVSVIDIISETVTAEKLSIFFNNIENPVKNVHIHSKVEGQVATSMNIFQTEILVFYETSWITREHLLGFNGNILCFKKPHFDIELVIEFIKQWRNGNNTEFIALLMTRITDVQDITSDLSEGFDFERDDGLLATILVGPPDLFQFFVWHKRFTVVEYN
;
A
#
# COMPACT_ATOMS: atom_id res chain seq x y z
N MET A 1 -14.52 17.49 -1.33
CA MET A 1 -13.39 17.82 -2.22
C MET A 1 -12.13 17.37 -1.50
N THR A 2 -11.32 16.53 -2.14
CA THR A 2 -10.11 15.93 -1.57
C THR A 2 -8.91 16.76 -2.02
N GLY A 3 -8.20 17.37 -1.08
CA GLY A 3 -6.97 18.12 -1.39
C GLY A 3 -5.78 17.18 -1.47
N THR A 4 -4.95 17.35 -2.50
CA THR A 4 -3.61 16.77 -2.59
C THR A 4 -2.61 17.86 -2.23
N VAL A 5 -1.72 17.57 -1.27
CA VAL A 5 -0.65 18.48 -0.90
C VAL A 5 0.66 17.78 -1.17
N LEU A 6 1.43 18.36 -2.09
CA LEU A 6 2.86 18.12 -2.20
C LEU A 6 3.52 18.91 -1.07
N PHE A 7 4.12 18.25 -0.08
CA PHE A 7 4.93 18.99 0.89
C PHE A 7 6.16 19.58 0.18
N SER A 8 6.09 20.88 -0.13
CA SER A 8 7.24 21.63 -0.64
C SER A 8 8.00 22.26 0.52
N ASN A 9 9.33 22.13 0.53
CA ASN A 9 10.24 22.79 1.48
C ASN A 9 10.34 24.31 1.23
N ILE A 10 9.20 25.00 1.13
CA ILE A 10 9.18 26.47 1.18
C ILE A 10 9.62 26.85 2.60
N PRO A 11 10.78 27.53 2.76
CA PRO A 11 11.32 27.79 4.09
C PRO A 11 10.29 28.53 4.95
N LYS A 12 10.00 27.98 6.12
CA LYS A 12 9.12 28.56 7.17
C LYS A 12 7.63 28.63 6.84
N SER A 13 7.15 28.04 5.74
CA SER A 13 5.70 27.97 5.48
C SER A 13 5.03 26.79 6.20
N TYR A 14 5.74 25.70 6.49
CA TYR A 14 5.18 24.46 7.09
C TYR A 14 3.82 24.12 6.45
N PHE A 15 2.80 23.81 7.27
CA PHE A 15 1.42 23.66 6.81
C PHE A 15 0.63 24.96 6.69
N LYS A 16 1.21 26.16 6.90
CA LYS A 16 0.43 27.42 6.88
C LYS A 16 -0.29 27.64 5.56
N ILE A 17 0.42 27.44 4.43
CA ILE A 17 -0.19 27.59 3.10
C ILE A 17 -1.19 26.47 2.83
N THR A 18 -0.87 25.25 3.26
CA THR A 18 -1.77 24.09 3.18
C THR A 18 -3.06 24.31 3.93
N ASN A 19 -2.99 24.72 5.21
CA ASN A 19 -4.13 25.02 6.06
C ASN A 19 -4.95 26.17 5.46
N TYR A 20 -4.30 27.25 4.99
CA TYR A 20 -5.00 28.33 4.31
C TYR A 20 -5.76 27.83 3.07
N MET A 21 -5.15 26.98 2.23
CA MET A 21 -5.82 26.41 1.05
C MET A 21 -6.99 25.51 1.45
N LEU A 22 -6.81 24.64 2.44
CA LEU A 22 -7.85 23.75 2.96
C LEU A 22 -9.04 24.55 3.54
N ASP A 23 -8.75 25.62 4.29
CA ASP A 23 -9.76 26.53 4.83
C ASP A 23 -10.50 27.25 3.70
N LEU A 24 -9.77 27.77 2.70
CA LEU A 24 -10.33 28.47 1.55
C LEU A 24 -11.30 27.59 0.76
N VAL A 25 -10.96 26.32 0.55
CA VAL A 25 -11.81 25.37 -0.19
C VAL A 25 -12.76 24.55 0.71
N ARG A 26 -12.76 24.81 2.03
CA ARG A 26 -13.53 24.07 3.03
C ARG A 26 -13.36 22.55 2.90
N ALA A 27 -12.11 22.11 2.80
CA ALA A 27 -11.73 20.71 2.61
C ALA A 27 -10.82 20.21 3.74
N SER A 28 -10.68 18.89 3.85
CA SER A 28 -9.70 18.23 4.70
C SER A 28 -8.61 17.58 3.85
N LEU A 29 -7.41 17.48 4.39
CA LEU A 29 -6.30 16.77 3.75
C LEU A 29 -6.52 15.26 3.88
N CYS A 30 -6.83 14.58 2.78
CA CYS A 30 -7.05 13.12 2.80
C CYS A 30 -5.93 12.33 2.11
N PHE A 31 -5.21 12.98 1.19
CA PHE A 31 -4.12 12.43 0.41
C PHE A 31 -2.88 13.30 0.63
N LEU A 32 -1.77 12.68 1.02
CA LEU A 32 -0.53 13.36 1.32
C LEU A 32 0.62 12.72 0.54
N GLU A 33 1.31 13.53 -0.26
CA GLU A 33 2.52 13.13 -0.98
C GLU A 33 3.72 13.87 -0.39
N LEU A 34 4.76 13.13 0.00
CA LEU A 34 5.92 13.72 0.65
C LEU A 34 7.24 12.96 0.40
N ASP A 35 8.34 13.71 0.51
CA ASP A 35 9.68 13.15 0.70
C ASP A 35 10.08 13.31 2.18
N LEU A 36 10.26 12.19 2.89
CA LEU A 36 10.67 12.21 4.31
C LEU A 36 12.09 12.78 4.51
N ASN A 37 12.89 12.93 3.47
CA ASN A 37 14.22 13.53 3.53
C ASN A 37 14.21 15.05 3.58
N VAL A 38 13.14 15.70 3.13
CA VAL A 38 13.03 17.17 3.16
C VAL A 38 12.39 17.70 4.43
N ILE A 39 11.92 16.82 5.32
CA ILE A 39 11.27 17.18 6.59
C ILE A 39 12.30 17.27 7.70
N GLY A 40 12.66 18.50 8.09
CA GLY A 40 13.62 18.73 9.18
C GLY A 40 13.08 18.42 10.58
N ASP A 41 11.81 18.75 10.85
CA ASP A 41 11.12 18.44 12.11
C ASP A 41 10.01 17.42 11.88
N LEU A 42 10.40 16.14 11.80
CA LEU A 42 9.47 15.04 11.54
C LEU A 42 8.42 14.87 12.65
N LYS A 43 8.80 15.10 13.91
CA LYS A 43 7.88 14.97 15.04
C LYS A 43 6.82 16.08 15.03
N GLY A 44 7.24 17.32 14.82
CA GLY A 44 6.31 18.44 14.66
C GLY A 44 5.34 18.20 13.50
N PHE A 45 5.88 17.76 12.35
CA PHE A 45 5.08 17.44 11.16
C PHE A 45 3.96 16.42 11.43
N ILE A 46 4.27 15.30 12.10
CA ILE A 46 3.29 14.24 12.38
C ILE A 46 2.16 14.72 13.30
N THR A 47 2.44 15.68 14.19
CA THR A 47 1.47 16.20 15.16
C THR A 47 0.56 17.31 14.62
N GLU A 48 0.72 17.70 13.35
CA GLU A 48 -0.08 18.77 12.76
C GLU A 48 -1.56 18.36 12.64
N PRO A 49 -2.53 19.24 12.98
CA PRO A 49 -3.94 18.86 13.04
C PRO A 49 -4.51 18.24 11.76
N CYS A 50 -4.01 18.66 10.59
CA CYS A 50 -4.43 18.12 9.30
C CYS A 50 -4.04 16.65 9.10
N MET A 51 -3.06 16.13 9.84
CA MET A 51 -2.65 14.71 9.77
C MET A 51 -3.76 13.76 10.22
N LYS A 52 -4.69 14.23 11.07
CA LYS A 52 -5.81 13.41 11.56
C LYS A 52 -6.78 12.99 10.45
N SER A 53 -6.86 13.74 9.35
CA SER A 53 -7.74 13.42 8.23
C SER A 53 -7.06 12.65 7.10
N VAL A 54 -5.74 12.45 7.19
CA VAL A 54 -4.96 11.79 6.13
C VAL A 54 -5.31 10.30 6.12
N SER A 55 -5.69 9.81 4.94
CA SER A 55 -6.09 8.42 4.72
C SER A 55 -5.20 7.70 3.71
N VAL A 56 -4.54 8.46 2.84
CA VAL A 56 -3.62 7.97 1.81
C VAL A 56 -2.31 8.73 1.94
N ILE A 57 -1.20 8.00 1.96
CA ILE A 57 0.16 8.56 2.01
C ILE A 57 1.02 7.95 0.91
N ASP A 58 1.61 8.82 0.10
CA ASP A 58 2.62 8.48 -0.88
C ASP A 58 3.98 9.05 -0.42
N ILE A 59 4.93 8.16 -0.13
CA ILE A 59 6.33 8.51 0.13
C ILE A 59 7.07 8.45 -1.20
N ILE A 60 7.58 9.59 -1.65
CA ILE A 60 8.27 9.72 -2.94
C ILE A 60 9.66 10.28 -2.70
N SER A 61 10.67 9.44 -2.89
CA SER A 61 12.08 9.80 -2.80
C SER A 61 12.94 8.75 -3.51
N GLU A 62 14.20 9.06 -3.81
CA GLU A 62 15.12 8.02 -4.32
C GLU A 62 15.34 6.93 -3.28
N THR A 63 15.66 7.33 -2.04
CA THR A 63 15.84 6.43 -0.90
C THR A 63 15.15 6.95 0.35
N VAL A 64 14.82 6.06 1.28
CA VAL A 64 14.34 6.40 2.62
C VAL A 64 14.84 5.34 3.61
N THR A 65 15.19 5.72 4.83
CA THR A 65 15.63 4.74 5.83
C THR A 65 14.44 4.08 6.54
N ALA A 66 14.58 2.82 6.91
CA ALA A 66 13.61 2.09 7.72
C ALA A 66 13.33 2.79 9.06
N GLU A 67 14.34 3.47 9.63
CA GLU A 67 14.19 4.29 10.84
C GLU A 67 13.22 5.47 10.62
N LYS A 68 13.35 6.21 9.51
CA LYS A 68 12.44 7.31 9.21
C LYS A 68 11.00 6.83 9.01
N LEU A 69 10.82 5.72 8.29
CA LEU A 69 9.51 5.10 8.11
C LEU A 69 8.92 4.66 9.47
N SER A 70 9.74 4.03 10.31
CA SER A 70 9.34 3.61 11.66
C SER A 70 8.89 4.79 12.51
N ILE A 71 9.69 5.86 12.58
CA ILE A 71 9.34 7.08 13.31
C ILE A 71 8.05 7.68 12.75
N PHE A 72 7.92 7.74 11.42
CA PHE A 72 6.75 8.34 10.81
C PHE A 72 5.48 7.54 11.14
N PHE A 73 5.38 6.30 10.66
CA PHE A 73 4.13 5.54 10.72
C PHE A 73 3.76 5.02 12.12
N ASN A 74 4.74 4.81 13.01
CA ASN A 74 4.43 4.40 14.37
C ASN A 74 3.95 5.55 15.26
N ASN A 75 4.05 6.80 14.80
CA ASN A 75 3.65 7.98 15.58
C ASN A 75 2.46 8.74 14.97
N ILE A 76 1.91 8.32 13.83
CA ILE A 76 0.66 8.90 13.31
C ILE A 76 -0.48 8.51 14.26
N GLU A 77 -1.25 9.50 14.70
CA GLU A 77 -2.35 9.32 15.66
C GLU A 77 -3.46 8.42 15.10
N ASN A 78 -3.85 8.64 13.84
CA ASN A 78 -4.88 7.86 13.17
C ASN A 78 -4.26 6.88 12.17
N PRO A 79 -4.63 5.59 12.18
CA PRO A 79 -4.17 4.65 11.18
C PRO A 79 -4.53 5.11 9.78
N VAL A 80 -3.53 5.17 8.91
CA VAL A 80 -3.71 5.43 7.48
C VAL A 80 -4.22 4.17 6.79
N LYS A 81 -5.08 4.35 5.78
CA LYS A 81 -5.68 3.22 5.06
C LYS A 81 -4.79 2.73 3.94
N ASN A 82 -4.22 3.67 3.18
CA ASN A 82 -3.45 3.35 1.98
C ASN A 82 -2.06 3.99 2.09
N VAL A 83 -1.03 3.18 1.88
CA VAL A 83 0.36 3.63 1.92
C VAL A 83 1.09 3.14 0.69
N HIS A 84 1.66 4.08 -0.06
CA HIS A 84 2.54 3.78 -1.17
C HIS A 84 3.95 4.29 -0.87
N ILE A 85 4.93 3.40 -0.92
CA ILE A 85 6.35 3.73 -0.74
C ILE A 85 7.03 3.64 -2.10
N HIS A 86 7.10 4.77 -2.79
CA HIS A 86 7.79 4.96 -4.07
C HIS A 86 9.27 5.30 -3.85
N SER A 87 9.93 4.56 -2.97
CA SER A 87 11.31 4.79 -2.55
C SER A 87 12.01 3.48 -2.23
N LYS A 88 13.31 3.39 -2.52
CA LYS A 88 14.13 2.29 -2.01
C LYS A 88 14.29 2.44 -0.49
N VAL A 89 13.97 1.38 0.25
CA VAL A 89 14.10 1.40 1.71
C VAL A 89 15.47 0.86 2.14
N GLU A 90 16.20 1.67 2.91
CA GLU A 90 17.52 1.31 3.45
C GLU A 90 17.42 0.86 4.91
N GLY A 91 18.11 -0.24 5.23
CA GLY A 91 18.08 -0.84 6.57
C GLY A 91 16.99 -1.91 6.72
N GLN A 92 16.89 -2.44 7.93
CA GLN A 92 15.94 -3.50 8.24
C GLN A 92 14.58 -2.91 8.65
N VAL A 93 13.54 -3.27 7.91
CA VAL A 93 12.15 -2.95 8.27
C VAL A 93 11.69 -3.95 9.33
N ALA A 94 11.06 -3.46 10.39
CA ALA A 94 10.50 -4.29 11.46
C ALA A 94 9.09 -4.74 11.07
N THR A 95 8.79 -6.03 11.24
CA THR A 95 7.45 -6.61 10.99
C THR A 95 6.36 -6.02 11.88
N SER A 96 6.74 -5.41 13.00
CA SER A 96 5.83 -4.75 13.95
C SER A 96 5.49 -3.30 13.59
N MET A 97 6.00 -2.77 12.47
CA MET A 97 5.72 -1.39 12.08
C MET A 97 4.24 -1.23 11.69
N ASN A 98 3.62 -0.13 12.10
CA ASN A 98 2.19 0.11 11.88
C ASN A 98 1.80 0.17 10.39
N ILE A 99 2.76 0.37 9.47
CA ILE A 99 2.50 0.29 8.02
C ILE A 99 1.92 -1.05 7.58
N PHE A 100 2.17 -2.15 8.30
CA PHE A 100 1.64 -3.46 7.92
C PHE A 100 0.18 -3.68 8.34
N GLN A 101 -0.42 -2.69 9.03
CA GLN A 101 -1.83 -2.69 9.44
C GLN A 101 -2.72 -1.92 8.45
N THR A 102 -2.16 -1.36 7.38
CA THR A 102 -2.89 -0.60 6.37
C THR A 102 -3.76 -1.53 5.52
N GLU A 103 -4.89 -1.01 5.02
CA GLU A 103 -5.76 -1.72 4.08
C GLU A 103 -5.03 -1.98 2.75
N ILE A 104 -4.31 -0.98 2.22
CA ILE A 104 -3.57 -1.08 0.97
C ILE A 104 -2.11 -0.69 1.21
N LEU A 105 -1.20 -1.60 0.85
CA LEU A 105 0.23 -1.38 1.00
C LEU A 105 0.95 -1.63 -0.32
N VAL A 106 1.63 -0.61 -0.84
CA VAL A 106 2.39 -0.67 -2.08
C VAL A 106 3.85 -0.35 -1.80
N PHE A 107 4.75 -1.23 -2.21
CA PHE A 107 6.19 -1.02 -2.08
C PHE A 107 6.88 -1.07 -3.43
N TYR A 108 7.79 -0.12 -3.65
CA TYR A 108 8.76 -0.15 -4.74
C TYR A 108 10.08 -0.69 -4.21
N GLU A 109 10.73 -1.56 -4.98
CA GLU A 109 12.06 -2.11 -4.70
C GLU A 109 12.17 -2.79 -3.33
N THR A 110 11.71 -4.03 -3.29
CA THR A 110 11.37 -4.74 -2.04
C THR A 110 12.48 -5.69 -1.57
N SER A 111 13.75 -5.31 -1.70
CA SER A 111 14.89 -6.18 -1.37
C SER A 111 15.00 -6.57 0.11
N TRP A 112 14.24 -5.88 0.98
CA TRP A 112 14.21 -6.07 2.43
C TRP A 112 13.02 -6.92 2.91
N ILE A 113 12.06 -7.26 2.03
CA ILE A 113 10.91 -8.08 2.39
C ILE A 113 11.38 -9.49 2.72
N THR A 114 10.92 -10.00 3.88
CA THR A 114 11.18 -11.36 4.34
C THR A 114 9.89 -12.18 4.36
N ARG A 115 10.02 -13.47 4.68
CA ARG A 115 8.87 -14.36 4.89
C ARG A 115 7.91 -13.82 5.94
N GLU A 116 8.43 -13.35 7.06
CA GLU A 116 7.65 -12.87 8.19
C GLU A 116 6.86 -11.61 7.83
N HIS A 117 7.41 -10.74 6.97
CA HIS A 117 6.70 -9.57 6.45
C HIS A 117 5.49 -9.98 5.61
N LEU A 118 5.68 -10.91 4.68
CA LEU A 118 4.60 -11.32 3.78
C LEU A 118 3.51 -12.11 4.52
N LEU A 119 3.93 -13.11 5.32
CA LEU A 119 3.01 -13.98 6.04
C LEU A 119 2.32 -13.28 7.23
N GLY A 120 2.90 -12.19 7.73
CA GLY A 120 2.33 -11.37 8.80
C GLY A 120 1.37 -10.28 8.31
N PHE A 121 1.27 -10.03 7.01
CA PHE A 121 0.36 -9.02 6.47
C PHE A 121 -1.10 -9.48 6.56
N ASN A 122 -1.95 -8.60 7.10
CA ASN A 122 -3.39 -8.88 7.28
C ASN A 122 -4.29 -7.76 6.70
N GLY A 123 -3.74 -6.88 5.86
CA GLY A 123 -4.53 -5.89 5.12
C GLY A 123 -5.25 -6.52 3.93
N ASN A 124 -5.88 -5.67 3.11
CA ASN A 124 -6.71 -6.09 1.98
C ASN A 124 -5.89 -6.27 0.70
N ILE A 125 -4.98 -5.33 0.41
CA ILE A 125 -4.22 -5.31 -0.84
C ILE A 125 -2.74 -5.11 -0.56
N LEU A 126 -1.91 -5.97 -1.16
CA LEU A 126 -0.47 -5.88 -1.10
C LEU A 126 0.09 -5.83 -2.53
N CYS A 127 0.87 -4.80 -2.84
CA CYS A 127 1.48 -4.63 -4.16
C CYS A 127 2.99 -4.46 -4.06
N PHE A 128 3.71 -5.25 -4.85
CA PHE A 128 5.16 -5.19 -4.96
C PHE A 128 5.58 -4.79 -6.36
N LYS A 129 6.25 -3.65 -6.47
CA LYS A 129 6.88 -3.18 -7.70
C LYS A 129 8.37 -3.51 -7.63
N LYS A 130 8.90 -4.18 -8.66
CA LYS A 130 10.27 -4.71 -8.72
C LYS A 130 10.59 -5.62 -7.51
N PRO A 131 9.84 -6.73 -7.31
CA PRO A 131 10.16 -7.67 -6.25
C PRO A 131 11.51 -8.35 -6.48
N HIS A 132 12.24 -8.60 -5.39
CA HIS A 132 13.53 -9.31 -5.39
C HIS A 132 13.48 -10.66 -4.66
N PHE A 133 12.29 -11.10 -4.25
CA PHE A 133 12.07 -12.38 -3.58
C PHE A 133 11.53 -13.45 -4.54
N ASP A 134 11.68 -14.71 -4.14
CA ASP A 134 11.28 -15.89 -4.92
C ASP A 134 9.75 -16.11 -4.90
N ILE A 135 9.22 -16.69 -5.97
CA ILE A 135 7.81 -17.09 -6.09
C ILE A 135 7.39 -18.10 -5.02
N GLU A 136 8.33 -18.90 -4.51
CA GLU A 136 8.07 -19.83 -3.39
C GLU A 136 7.47 -19.12 -2.18
N LEU A 137 7.92 -17.90 -1.88
CA LEU A 137 7.38 -17.12 -0.78
C LEU A 137 5.91 -16.71 -1.03
N VAL A 138 5.55 -16.42 -2.27
CA VAL A 138 4.16 -16.12 -2.67
C VAL A 138 3.29 -17.38 -2.62
N ILE A 139 3.83 -18.52 -3.03
CA ILE A 139 3.15 -19.81 -2.91
C ILE A 139 2.88 -20.13 -1.44
N GLU A 140 3.82 -19.88 -0.54
CA GLU A 140 3.62 -20.01 0.91
C GLU A 140 2.49 -19.09 1.42
N PHE A 141 2.48 -17.83 0.98
CA PHE A 141 1.40 -16.90 1.32
C PHE A 141 0.02 -17.40 0.86
N ILE A 142 -0.10 -17.87 -0.38
CA ILE A 142 -1.37 -18.41 -0.92
C ILE A 142 -1.79 -19.67 -0.16
N LYS A 143 -0.85 -20.56 0.18
CA LYS A 143 -1.13 -21.72 1.02
C LYS A 143 -1.63 -21.31 2.41
N GLN A 144 -1.03 -20.29 3.03
CA GLN A 144 -1.49 -19.76 4.31
C GLN A 144 -2.90 -19.15 4.19
N TRP A 145 -3.16 -18.33 3.17
CA TRP A 145 -4.49 -17.75 2.95
C TRP A 145 -5.56 -18.83 2.72
N ARG A 146 -5.23 -19.85 1.92
CA ARG A 146 -6.15 -20.96 1.60
C ARG A 146 -6.52 -21.78 2.83
N ASN A 147 -5.58 -21.99 3.76
CA ASN A 147 -5.81 -22.78 4.97
C ASN A 147 -6.13 -21.92 6.21
N GLY A 148 -6.15 -20.59 6.04
CA GLY A 148 -6.33 -19.62 7.11
C GLY A 148 -7.78 -19.15 7.21
N ASN A 149 -7.99 -18.12 8.03
CA ASN A 149 -9.29 -17.51 8.30
C ASN A 149 -9.38 -16.05 7.84
N ASN A 150 -8.38 -15.53 7.12
CA ASN A 150 -8.45 -14.18 6.56
C ASN A 150 -9.47 -14.18 5.40
N THR A 151 -10.65 -13.62 5.65
CA THR A 151 -11.72 -13.44 4.67
C THR A 151 -11.69 -12.07 4.01
N GLU A 152 -10.90 -11.12 4.51
CA GLU A 152 -10.90 -9.72 4.05
C GLU A 152 -9.82 -9.43 3.00
N PHE A 153 -8.85 -10.33 2.83
CA PHE A 153 -7.81 -10.21 1.82
C PHE A 153 -8.41 -10.16 0.41
N ILE A 154 -8.02 -9.16 -0.38
CA ILE A 154 -8.53 -8.89 -1.74
C ILE A 154 -7.49 -9.25 -2.79
N ALA A 155 -6.24 -8.76 -2.68
CA ALA A 155 -5.28 -8.95 -3.76
C ALA A 155 -3.81 -8.92 -3.34
N LEU A 156 -3.02 -9.81 -3.93
CA LEU A 156 -1.56 -9.71 -4.02
C LEU A 156 -1.19 -9.42 -5.47
N LEU A 157 -0.48 -8.32 -5.70
CA LEU A 157 -0.06 -7.88 -7.03
C LEU A 157 1.47 -7.76 -7.07
N MET A 158 2.12 -8.32 -8.09
CA MET A 158 3.54 -8.10 -8.31
C MET A 158 3.81 -7.75 -9.78
N THR A 159 4.68 -6.77 -9.99
CA THR A 159 5.18 -6.45 -11.33
C THR A 159 6.61 -5.94 -11.29
N ARG A 160 7.44 -6.29 -12.28
CA ARG A 160 8.76 -5.65 -12.48
C ARG A 160 8.70 -4.38 -13.34
N ILE A 161 7.54 -4.04 -13.91
CA ILE A 161 7.37 -2.86 -14.76
C ILE A 161 6.82 -1.69 -13.92
N THR A 162 7.44 -0.52 -14.03
CA THR A 162 7.09 0.70 -13.27
C THR A 162 6.02 1.56 -13.93
N ASP A 163 5.83 1.43 -15.26
CA ASP A 163 5.15 2.46 -16.05
C ASP A 163 3.71 2.10 -16.43
N VAL A 164 3.18 0.98 -15.93
CA VAL A 164 1.81 0.60 -16.24
C VAL A 164 0.88 1.24 -15.21
N GLN A 165 0.40 2.45 -15.55
CA GLN A 165 -0.94 2.88 -15.16
C GLN A 165 -1.89 1.73 -15.49
N ASP A 166 -2.64 1.31 -14.47
CA ASP A 166 -3.62 0.23 -14.55
C ASP A 166 -3.04 -1.16 -14.83
N ILE A 167 -2.68 -1.87 -13.76
CA ILE A 167 -2.84 -3.34 -13.76
C ILE A 167 -4.35 -3.61 -13.74
N THR A 168 -5.01 -3.33 -14.86
CA THR A 168 -6.36 -3.79 -15.18
C THR A 168 -6.21 -4.84 -16.27
N SER A 169 -5.56 -5.95 -15.94
CA SER A 169 -5.89 -7.19 -16.62
C SER A 169 -7.30 -7.55 -16.15
N ASP A 170 -8.25 -7.68 -17.07
CA ASP A 170 -9.38 -8.54 -16.76
C ASP A 170 -8.76 -9.92 -16.48
N LEU A 171 -9.05 -10.51 -15.32
CA LEU A 171 -8.42 -11.76 -14.89
C LEU A 171 -8.95 -12.97 -15.69
N SER A 172 -9.37 -12.73 -16.94
CA SER A 172 -10.11 -13.64 -17.83
C SER A 172 -9.33 -14.89 -18.19
N GLU A 173 -8.01 -14.77 -18.34
CA GLU A 173 -7.08 -15.87 -18.60
C GLU A 173 -6.47 -16.46 -17.31
N GLY A 174 -7.01 -16.09 -16.15
CA GLY A 174 -6.54 -16.55 -14.86
C GLY A 174 -7.03 -17.96 -14.49
N PHE A 175 -6.34 -18.58 -13.53
CA PHE A 175 -6.72 -19.86 -12.95
C PHE A 175 -7.54 -19.65 -11.68
N ASP A 176 -8.81 -20.07 -11.73
CA ASP A 176 -9.71 -20.00 -10.60
C ASP A 176 -9.56 -21.20 -9.67
N PHE A 177 -9.74 -20.96 -8.37
CA PHE A 177 -9.93 -21.99 -7.36
C PHE A 177 -10.83 -21.50 -6.23
N GLU A 178 -11.46 -22.45 -5.53
CA GLU A 178 -12.34 -22.18 -4.40
C GLU A 178 -11.66 -22.62 -3.10
N ARG A 179 -11.78 -21.80 -2.05
CA ARG A 179 -11.42 -22.14 -0.67
C ARG A 179 -12.58 -22.89 -0.02
N ASP A 180 -12.28 -23.68 1.02
CA ASP A 180 -13.25 -24.56 1.68
C ASP A 180 -14.49 -23.82 2.26
N ASP A 181 -14.42 -22.50 2.46
CA ASP A 181 -15.53 -21.64 2.91
C ASP A 181 -16.32 -20.97 1.77
N GLY A 182 -15.99 -21.27 0.52
CA GLY A 182 -16.72 -20.82 -0.66
C GLY A 182 -16.22 -19.51 -1.29
N LEU A 183 -15.13 -18.93 -0.76
CA LEU A 183 -14.44 -17.81 -1.41
C LEU A 183 -13.75 -18.29 -2.68
N LEU A 184 -13.95 -17.54 -3.76
CA LEU A 184 -13.29 -17.77 -5.04
C LEU A 184 -12.05 -16.90 -5.13
N ALA A 185 -11.00 -17.43 -5.73
CA ALA A 185 -9.81 -16.68 -6.05
C ALA A 185 -9.27 -17.03 -7.43
N THR A 186 -8.62 -16.06 -8.06
CA THR A 186 -8.00 -16.19 -9.39
C THR A 186 -6.52 -15.90 -9.30
N ILE A 187 -5.69 -16.74 -9.91
CA ILE A 187 -4.25 -16.52 -10.08
C ILE A 187 -3.97 -16.25 -11.56
N LEU A 188 -3.37 -15.12 -11.88
CA LEU A 188 -2.88 -14.80 -13.21
C LEU A 188 -1.37 -14.58 -13.18
N VAL A 189 -0.66 -15.27 -14.07
CA VAL A 189 0.77 -15.06 -14.32
C VAL A 189 0.92 -14.65 -15.77
N GLY A 190 1.36 -13.42 -16.00
CA GLY A 190 1.43 -12.81 -17.32
C GLY A 190 2.83 -12.32 -17.66
N PRO A 191 3.24 -12.35 -18.93
CA PRO A 191 4.51 -11.78 -19.36
C PRO A 191 4.50 -10.24 -19.29
N PRO A 192 5.67 -9.59 -19.16
CA PRO A 192 6.97 -10.22 -18.92
C PRO A 192 7.17 -10.65 -17.46
N ASP A 193 6.51 -10.01 -16.50
CA ASP A 193 6.79 -10.18 -15.06
C ASP A 193 5.58 -9.82 -14.19
N LEU A 194 4.38 -10.20 -14.60
CA LEU A 194 3.14 -9.93 -13.88
C LEU A 194 2.72 -11.16 -13.08
N PHE A 195 2.44 -10.97 -11.79
CA PHE A 195 1.76 -11.94 -10.96
C PHE A 195 0.59 -11.28 -10.25
N GLN A 196 -0.56 -11.92 -10.28
CA GLN A 196 -1.77 -11.47 -9.59
C GLN A 196 -2.43 -12.65 -8.90
N PHE A 197 -2.79 -12.45 -7.65
CA PHE A 197 -3.66 -13.33 -6.88
C PHE A 197 -4.80 -12.46 -6.35
N PHE A 198 -6.03 -12.76 -6.76
CA PHE A 198 -7.21 -11.95 -6.45
C PHE A 198 -8.27 -12.81 -5.78
N VAL A 199 -8.94 -12.29 -4.76
CA VAL A 199 -10.02 -12.94 -4.01
C VAL A 199 -11.32 -12.20 -4.25
N TRP A 200 -12.37 -12.94 -4.60
CA TRP A 200 -13.66 -12.38 -4.97
C TRP A 200 -14.66 -12.42 -3.81
N HIS A 201 -14.92 -11.26 -3.18
CA HIS A 201 -15.95 -11.13 -2.13
C HIS A 201 -17.37 -10.97 -2.67
N LYS A 202 -17.50 -10.69 -3.97
CA LYS A 202 -18.78 -10.69 -4.68
C LYS A 202 -18.65 -11.69 -5.82
N ARG A 203 -19.44 -12.77 -5.77
CA ARG A 203 -19.60 -13.65 -6.95
C ARG A 203 -20.15 -12.81 -8.09
N PHE A 204 -19.64 -13.01 -9.31
CA PHE A 204 -20.17 -12.38 -10.51
C PHE A 204 -21.70 -12.48 -10.48
N THR A 205 -22.40 -11.35 -10.57
CA THR A 205 -23.86 -11.37 -10.70
C THR A 205 -24.16 -12.13 -11.98
N VAL A 206 -24.72 -13.34 -11.84
CA VAL A 206 -25.23 -14.10 -12.99
C VAL A 206 -26.30 -13.21 -13.62
N VAL A 207 -26.03 -12.72 -14.82
CA VAL A 207 -27.08 -12.10 -15.62
C VAL A 207 -27.95 -13.25 -16.10
N GLU A 208 -29.06 -13.49 -15.39
CA GLU A 208 -30.10 -14.39 -15.87
C GLU A 208 -30.68 -13.78 -17.16
N TYR A 209 -30.29 -14.34 -18.31
CA TYR A 209 -31.00 -14.09 -19.55
C TYR A 209 -32.34 -14.83 -19.47
N ASN A 210 -33.41 -14.07 -19.21
CA ASN A 210 -34.80 -14.49 -19.45
C ASN A 210 -35.09 -14.53 -20.95
#